data_AF-A0A2D5S4P8-F1
#
_entry.id   AF-A0A2D5S4P8-F1
#
_cell.length_a   1.000
_cell.length_b   1.000
_cell.length_c   1.000
_cell.angle_alpha   90.00
_cell.angle_beta   90.00
_cell.angle_gamma   90.00
#
_symmetry.space_group_name_H-M   'P 1'
#
loop_
_entity.id
_entity.type
_entity.pdbx_description
1 polymer ?
#
loop_
_entity_poly.entity_id
_entity_poly.type
_entity_poly.pdbx_seq_one_letter_code
_entity_poly.pdbx_strand_id
1 'polypeptide(L)'
;MAGSVIRLGVLLLILFGVAVFGWFQRPDLVRRHLGLEAPARSEVQALEFANHELFNLATDLTKAEVALLSRGRDTLSAMIENGNAGNLVSEEAIRETPKVVAAGMAGALIQIQTDVDRAMTLLQPTSFRAASNQAVLWKTLDLAMQVSSVMKSLDGTGLGDALASEKADATSESVLATLRDIQRKTAPRARDSAADPMEDVSNRSGGAGSD
;
A
#
# COMPACT_ATOMS: atom_id res chain seq x y z
N MET A 1 42.04 -23.77 20.51
CA MET A 1 40.59 -23.50 20.53
C MET A 1 40.25 -22.00 20.40
N ALA A 2 41.02 -21.07 20.96
CA ALA A 2 40.75 -19.61 20.89
C ALA A 2 40.69 -19.02 19.46
N GLY A 3 41.54 -19.48 18.53
CA GLY A 3 41.55 -18.97 17.14
C GLY A 3 40.29 -19.32 16.32
N SER A 4 39.55 -20.36 16.69
CA SER A 4 38.27 -20.73 16.04
C SER A 4 37.14 -19.79 16.46
N VAL A 5 37.09 -19.46 17.76
CA VAL A 5 36.07 -18.56 18.34
C VAL A 5 36.22 -17.13 17.81
N ILE A 6 37.46 -16.64 17.65
CA ILE A 6 37.72 -15.31 17.10
C ILE A 6 37.30 -15.24 15.62
N ARG A 7 37.60 -16.28 14.82
CA ARG A 7 37.17 -16.35 13.42
C ARG A 7 35.65 -16.43 13.28
N LEU A 8 34.99 -17.20 14.15
CA LEU A 8 33.53 -17.28 14.20
C LEU A 8 32.91 -15.92 14.60
N GLY A 9 33.49 -15.23 15.59
CA GLY A 9 33.04 -13.91 16.02
C GLY A 9 33.17 -12.85 14.93
N VAL A 10 34.30 -12.80 14.22
CA VAL A 10 34.51 -11.89 13.09
C VAL A 10 33.55 -12.19 11.94
N LEU A 11 33.32 -13.47 11.63
CA LEU A 11 32.40 -13.87 10.58
C LEU A 11 30.95 -13.47 10.92
N LEU A 12 30.52 -13.66 12.18
CA LEU A 12 29.20 -13.19 12.64
C LEU A 12 29.07 -11.67 12.56
N LEU A 13 30.14 -10.93 12.87
CA LEU A 13 30.14 -9.46 12.78
C LEU A 13 30.02 -8.99 11.32
N ILE A 14 30.69 -9.67 10.39
CA ILE A 14 30.58 -9.40 8.95
C ILE A 14 29.18 -9.74 8.45
N LEU A 15 28.64 -10.91 8.81
CA LEU A 15 27.28 -11.31 8.43
C LEU A 15 26.24 -10.33 8.99
N PHE A 16 26.40 -9.91 10.24
CA PHE A 16 25.55 -8.88 10.84
C PHE A 16 25.67 -7.55 10.09
N GLY A 17 26.89 -7.11 9.76
CA GLY A 17 27.14 -5.90 8.98
C GLY A 17 26.50 -5.95 7.60
N VAL A 18 26.61 -7.09 6.89
CA VAL A 18 25.98 -7.31 5.58
C VAL A 18 24.46 -7.36 5.69
N ALA A 19 23.91 -7.99 6.73
CA ALA A 19 22.48 -8.03 6.98
C ALA A 19 21.90 -6.64 7.26
N VAL A 20 22.54 -5.87 8.14
CA VAL A 20 22.15 -4.47 8.43
C VAL A 20 22.33 -3.59 7.19
N PHE A 21 23.43 -3.76 6.45
CA PHE A 21 23.65 -3.00 5.22
C PHE A 21 22.60 -3.36 4.16
N GLY A 22 22.22 -4.63 4.01
CA GLY A 22 21.15 -5.07 3.12
C GLY A 22 19.78 -4.54 3.54
N TRP A 23 19.50 -4.51 4.85
CA TRP A 23 18.28 -3.96 5.45
C TRP A 23 18.02 -2.52 5.06
N PHE A 24 19.06 -1.69 5.15
CA PHE A 24 18.97 -0.32 4.69
C PHE A 24 19.10 -0.26 3.18
N GLN A 25 20.07 -0.95 2.58
CA GLN A 25 20.49 -1.22 1.18
C GLN A 25 19.43 -1.48 0.11
N ARG A 26 18.77 -2.60 0.33
CA ARG A 26 17.91 -3.29 -0.61
C ARG A 26 16.77 -3.85 0.24
N PRO A 27 15.95 -2.96 0.84
CA PRO A 27 14.85 -3.40 1.70
C PRO A 27 13.89 -4.31 0.92
N ASP A 28 13.81 -4.14 -0.41
CA ASP A 28 13.11 -5.01 -1.35
C ASP A 28 13.61 -6.45 -1.31
N LEU A 29 14.93 -6.66 -1.34
CA LEU A 29 15.51 -8.01 -1.28
C LEU A 29 15.35 -8.64 0.10
N VAL A 30 15.47 -7.84 1.16
CA VAL A 30 15.33 -8.31 2.54
C VAL A 30 13.90 -8.76 2.82
N ARG A 31 12.89 -7.95 2.46
CA ARG A 31 11.49 -8.37 2.59
C ARG A 31 11.20 -9.60 1.75
N ARG A 32 11.65 -9.61 0.49
CA ARG A 32 11.31 -10.69 -0.46
C ARG A 32 11.99 -12.03 -0.14
N HIS A 33 13.25 -12.03 0.29
CA HIS A 33 14.04 -13.27 0.44
C HIS A 33 14.24 -13.70 1.89
N LEU A 34 14.22 -12.75 2.84
CA LEU A 34 14.41 -13.04 4.25
C LEU A 34 13.09 -12.98 5.03
N GLY A 35 12.02 -12.44 4.43
CA GLY A 35 10.73 -12.28 5.10
C GLY A 35 10.79 -11.31 6.28
N LEU A 36 11.77 -10.41 6.29
CA LEU A 36 11.97 -9.46 7.38
C LEU A 36 11.51 -8.05 6.99
N GLU A 37 10.87 -7.36 7.92
CA GLU A 37 10.24 -6.04 7.74
C GLU A 37 11.25 -4.90 7.55
N ALA A 38 11.84 -4.77 6.36
CA ALA A 38 12.79 -3.71 6.08
C ALA A 38 12.12 -2.35 5.76
N PRO A 39 12.60 -1.21 6.27
CA PRO A 39 12.06 0.11 5.99
C PRO A 39 12.22 0.50 4.51
N ALA A 40 11.15 0.99 3.87
CA ALA A 40 11.27 1.56 2.52
C ALA A 40 12.15 2.82 2.51
N ARG A 41 12.87 3.02 1.40
CA ARG A 41 13.79 4.15 1.16
C ARG A 41 13.15 5.35 0.51
N SER A 42 12.10 5.12 -0.26
CA SER A 42 11.36 6.14 -1.00
C SER A 42 9.87 5.95 -0.81
N GLU A 43 9.13 7.01 -1.08
CA GLU A 43 7.68 7.03 -1.06
C GLU A 43 7.07 6.04 -2.06
N VAL A 44 7.66 5.88 -3.26
CA VAL A 44 7.21 4.91 -4.27
C VAL A 44 7.43 3.49 -3.78
N GLN A 45 8.62 3.20 -3.24
CA GLN A 45 8.93 1.87 -2.71
C GLN A 45 8.03 1.51 -1.51
N ALA A 46 7.72 2.49 -0.66
CA ALA A 46 6.79 2.31 0.44
C ALA A 46 5.38 1.95 -0.06
N LEU A 47 4.91 2.64 -1.12
CA LEU A 47 3.64 2.31 -1.76
C LEU A 47 3.66 0.97 -2.49
N GLU A 48 4.78 0.55 -3.08
CA GLU A 48 4.95 -0.77 -3.69
C GLU A 48 4.87 -1.90 -2.65
N PHE A 49 5.49 -1.71 -1.48
CA PHE A 49 5.36 -2.65 -0.37
C PHE A 49 3.92 -2.74 0.12
N ALA A 50 3.27 -1.59 0.36
CA ALA A 50 1.86 -1.56 0.73
C ALA A 50 0.98 -2.20 -0.35
N ASN A 51 1.26 -1.98 -1.65
CA ASN A 51 0.53 -2.57 -2.77
C ASN A 51 0.60 -4.10 -2.74
N HIS A 52 1.79 -4.66 -2.50
CA HIS A 52 1.99 -6.10 -2.46
C HIS A 52 1.25 -6.75 -1.30
N GLU A 53 1.35 -6.18 -0.11
CA GLU A 53 0.65 -6.67 1.08
C GLU A 53 -0.87 -6.52 0.94
N LEU A 54 -1.36 -5.37 0.43
CA LEU A 54 -2.78 -5.17 0.14
C LEU A 54 -3.31 -6.17 -0.88
N PHE A 55 -2.51 -6.53 -1.89
CA PHE A 55 -2.89 -7.54 -2.88
C PHE A 55 -3.06 -8.92 -2.24
N ASN A 56 -2.11 -9.35 -1.41
CA ASN A 56 -2.20 -10.63 -0.69
C ASN A 56 -3.42 -10.64 0.24
N LEU A 57 -3.59 -9.58 1.03
CA LEU A 57 -4.72 -9.43 1.94
C LEU A 57 -6.06 -9.42 1.21
N ALA A 58 -6.18 -8.69 0.10
CA ALA A 58 -7.38 -8.69 -0.73
C ALA A 58 -7.69 -10.08 -1.27
N THR A 59 -6.65 -10.85 -1.65
CA THR A 59 -6.82 -12.22 -2.14
C THR A 59 -7.31 -13.14 -1.02
N ASP A 60 -6.73 -13.06 0.18
CA ASP A 60 -7.15 -13.86 1.34
C ASP A 60 -8.56 -13.51 1.80
N LEU A 61 -8.94 -12.23 1.80
CA LEU A 61 -10.30 -11.78 2.11
C LEU A 61 -11.31 -12.25 1.07
N THR A 62 -10.97 -12.16 -0.22
CA THR A 62 -11.84 -12.66 -1.31
C THR A 62 -11.98 -14.19 -1.22
N LYS A 63 -10.91 -14.90 -0.81
CA LYS A 63 -10.98 -16.34 -0.53
C LYS A 63 -11.88 -16.65 0.65
N ALA A 64 -11.84 -15.83 1.70
CA ALA A 64 -12.77 -15.95 2.82
C ALA A 64 -14.22 -15.68 2.40
N GLU A 65 -14.45 -14.71 1.51
CA GLU A 65 -15.77 -14.44 0.93
C GLU A 65 -16.30 -15.65 0.14
N VAL A 66 -15.45 -16.30 -0.66
CA VAL A 66 -15.79 -17.54 -1.35
C VAL A 66 -16.12 -18.65 -0.35
N ALA A 67 -15.27 -18.85 0.66
CA ALA A 67 -15.47 -19.93 1.63
C ALA A 67 -16.73 -19.72 2.48
N LEU A 68 -16.93 -18.53 3.03
CA LEU A 68 -17.98 -18.26 4.01
C LEU A 68 -19.31 -17.85 3.38
N LEU A 69 -19.28 -17.17 2.23
CA LEU A 69 -20.46 -16.58 1.60
C LEU A 69 -20.75 -17.15 0.21
N SER A 70 -19.88 -18.02 -0.34
CA SER A 70 -20.03 -18.60 -1.69
C SER A 70 -20.13 -17.54 -2.81
N ARG A 71 -19.45 -16.40 -2.64
CA ARG A 71 -19.40 -15.27 -3.58
C ARG A 71 -17.97 -14.93 -3.97
N GLY A 72 -17.76 -14.23 -5.08
CA GLY A 72 -16.44 -13.72 -5.46
C GLY A 72 -15.48 -14.72 -6.11
N ARG A 73 -15.96 -15.90 -6.55
CA ARG A 73 -15.11 -16.95 -7.16
C ARG A 73 -14.38 -16.47 -8.42
N ASP A 74 -15.07 -15.74 -9.29
CA ASP A 74 -14.47 -15.22 -10.53
C ASP A 74 -13.41 -14.15 -10.22
N THR A 75 -13.69 -13.28 -9.25
CA THR A 75 -12.73 -12.28 -8.74
C THR A 75 -11.49 -12.95 -8.17
N LEU A 76 -11.68 -13.98 -7.33
CA LEU A 76 -10.58 -14.74 -6.75
C LEU A 76 -9.72 -15.41 -7.84
N SER A 77 -10.35 -16.04 -8.84
CA SER A 77 -9.62 -16.65 -9.96
C SER A 77 -8.80 -15.61 -10.71
N ALA A 78 -9.40 -14.46 -11.04
CA ALA A 78 -8.71 -13.37 -11.72
C ALA A 78 -7.54 -12.81 -10.90
N MET A 79 -7.66 -12.73 -9.58
CA MET A 79 -6.57 -12.30 -8.70
C MET A 79 -5.44 -13.32 -8.67
N ILE A 80 -5.75 -14.61 -8.53
CA ILE A 80 -4.73 -15.68 -8.52
C ILE A 80 -4.03 -15.80 -9.89
N GLU A 81 -4.76 -15.65 -11.00
CA GLU A 81 -4.20 -15.74 -12.34
C GLU A 81 -3.30 -14.53 -12.69
N ASN A 82 -3.71 -13.32 -12.30
CA ASN A 82 -2.97 -12.10 -12.62
C ASN A 82 -1.90 -11.73 -11.58
N GLY A 83 -1.89 -12.42 -10.44
CA GLY A 83 -1.06 -12.10 -9.29
C GLY A 83 -0.07 -13.20 -8.96
N ASN A 84 1.13 -12.80 -8.55
CA ASN A 84 2.05 -13.70 -7.86
C ASN A 84 1.68 -13.74 -6.37
N ALA A 85 0.46 -14.20 -6.08
CA ALA A 85 -0.06 -14.32 -4.72
C ALA A 85 0.87 -15.22 -3.90
N GLY A 86 1.21 -14.79 -2.69
CA GLY A 86 2.09 -15.52 -1.79
C GLY A 86 1.45 -16.79 -1.20
N ASN A 87 1.89 -17.19 0.00
CA ASN A 87 1.24 -18.26 0.75
C ASN A 87 -0.12 -17.79 1.26
N LEU A 88 -1.17 -18.08 0.49
CA LEU A 88 -2.55 -17.74 0.82
C LEU A 88 -3.08 -18.58 1.98
N VAL A 89 -3.96 -17.99 2.80
CA VAL A 89 -4.63 -18.68 3.90
C VAL A 89 -5.50 -19.82 3.35
N SER A 90 -5.48 -21.00 3.98
CA SER A 90 -6.31 -22.13 3.54
C SER A 90 -7.79 -21.91 3.86
N GLU A 91 -8.70 -22.44 3.02
CA GLU A 91 -10.14 -22.37 3.30
C GLU A 91 -10.51 -23.07 4.62
N GLU A 92 -9.78 -24.13 4.97
CA GLU A 92 -9.93 -24.83 6.25
C GLU A 92 -9.61 -23.91 7.43
N ALA A 93 -8.47 -23.20 7.39
CA ALA A 93 -8.09 -22.28 8.45
C ALA A 93 -9.10 -21.13 8.62
N ILE A 94 -9.70 -20.65 7.53
CA ILE A 94 -10.76 -19.63 7.55
C ILE A 94 -11.99 -20.13 8.32
N ARG A 95 -12.37 -21.40 8.15
CA ARG A 95 -13.56 -21.98 8.79
C ARG A 95 -13.30 -22.44 10.22
N GLU A 96 -12.19 -23.14 10.45
CA GLU A 96 -11.88 -23.77 11.74
C GLU A 96 -11.24 -22.79 12.73
N THR A 97 -10.45 -21.82 12.25
CA THR A 97 -9.65 -20.93 13.09
C THR A 97 -9.81 -19.44 12.74
N PRO A 98 -11.05 -18.90 12.65
CA PRO A 98 -11.28 -17.54 12.17
C PRO A 98 -10.56 -16.47 13.00
N LYS A 99 -10.37 -16.66 14.30
CA LYS A 99 -9.62 -15.73 15.16
C LYS A 99 -8.13 -15.66 14.82
N VAL A 100 -7.51 -16.80 14.52
CA VAL A 100 -6.08 -16.84 14.17
C VAL A 100 -5.87 -16.18 12.81
N VAL A 101 -6.77 -16.46 11.86
CA VAL A 101 -6.76 -15.82 10.54
C VAL A 101 -6.97 -14.32 10.65
N ALA A 102 -7.97 -13.87 11.41
CA ALA A 102 -8.24 -12.45 11.64
C ALA A 102 -7.05 -11.72 12.27
N ALA A 103 -6.39 -12.31 13.26
CA ALA A 103 -5.19 -11.73 13.86
C ALA A 103 -4.04 -11.59 12.84
N GLY A 104 -3.84 -12.58 11.96
CA GLY A 104 -2.88 -12.50 10.86
C GLY A 104 -3.21 -11.38 9.86
N MET A 105 -4.48 -11.28 9.45
CA MET A 105 -4.96 -10.23 8.55
C MET A 105 -4.85 -8.83 9.17
N ALA A 106 -5.16 -8.69 10.46
CA ALA A 106 -4.99 -7.45 11.21
C ALA A 106 -3.51 -7.05 11.33
N GLY A 107 -2.62 -8.02 11.56
CA GLY A 107 -1.17 -7.81 11.52
C GLY A 107 -0.69 -7.29 10.16
N ALA A 108 -1.18 -7.88 9.06
CA ALA A 108 -0.89 -7.39 7.71
C ALA A 108 -1.38 -5.95 7.50
N LEU A 109 -2.59 -5.60 7.98
CA LEU A 109 -3.11 -4.23 7.92
C LEU A 109 -2.26 -3.22 8.68
N ILE A 110 -1.74 -3.58 9.86
CA ILE A 110 -0.84 -2.72 10.65
C ILE A 110 0.47 -2.46 9.87
N GLN A 111 1.00 -3.49 9.22
CA GLN A 111 2.21 -3.35 8.40
C GLN A 111 1.94 -2.48 7.16
N ILE A 112 0.81 -2.67 6.48
CA ILE A 112 0.35 -1.82 5.37
C ILE A 112 0.24 -0.36 5.83
N GLN A 113 -0.39 -0.10 6.97
CA GLN A 113 -0.51 1.24 7.53
C GLN A 113 0.86 1.86 7.77
N THR A 114 1.80 1.11 8.34
CA THR A 114 3.18 1.55 8.57
C THR A 114 3.86 1.98 7.26
N ASP A 115 3.68 1.20 6.18
CA ASP A 115 4.27 1.51 4.88
C ASP A 115 3.58 2.71 4.20
N VAL A 116 2.26 2.84 4.33
CA VAL A 116 1.50 3.99 3.80
C VAL A 116 1.84 5.29 4.55
N ASP A 117 1.93 5.25 5.88
CA ASP A 117 2.33 6.40 6.69
C ASP A 117 3.78 6.83 6.41
N ARG A 118 4.65 5.85 6.15
CA ARG A 118 6.01 6.10 5.68
C ARG A 118 6.00 6.74 4.29
N ALA A 119 5.18 6.27 3.37
CA ALA A 119 5.04 6.90 2.05
C ALA A 119 4.62 8.37 2.19
N MET A 120 3.65 8.66 3.05
CA MET A 120 3.23 10.03 3.37
C MET A 120 4.37 10.88 3.95
N THR A 121 5.14 10.32 4.88
CA THR A 121 6.26 11.03 5.53
C THR A 121 7.39 11.35 4.56
N LEU A 122 7.68 10.43 3.65
CA LEU A 122 8.70 10.58 2.62
C LEU A 122 8.24 11.41 1.42
N LEU A 123 6.94 11.69 1.32
CA LEU A 123 6.33 12.33 0.18
C LEU A 123 6.94 13.72 -0.07
N GLN A 124 7.70 13.85 -1.16
CA GLN A 124 8.15 15.15 -1.64
C GLN A 124 7.17 15.66 -2.72
N PRO A 125 6.65 16.89 -2.62
CA PRO A 125 5.63 17.42 -3.55
C PRO A 125 6.03 17.45 -5.04
N THR A 126 7.33 17.33 -5.33
CA THR A 126 7.90 17.39 -6.69
C THR A 126 8.26 16.02 -7.26
N SER A 127 8.55 15.00 -6.44
CA SER A 127 8.99 13.67 -6.89
C SER A 127 7.83 12.77 -7.34
N PHE A 128 6.62 13.01 -6.83
CA PHE A 128 5.44 12.16 -7.10
C PHE A 128 4.61 12.60 -8.32
N ARG A 129 5.25 13.24 -9.30
CA ARG A 129 4.59 13.75 -10.52
C ARG A 129 4.74 12.84 -11.74
N ALA A 130 5.62 11.85 -11.66
CA ALA A 130 5.78 10.88 -12.75
C ALA A 130 4.53 9.99 -12.85
N ALA A 131 4.08 9.72 -14.08
CA ALA A 131 2.88 8.91 -14.34
C ALA A 131 2.99 7.50 -13.73
N SER A 132 4.18 6.89 -13.73
CA SER A 132 4.44 5.59 -13.11
C SER A 132 4.21 5.60 -11.60
N ASN A 133 4.62 6.68 -10.91
CA ASN A 133 4.49 6.80 -9.46
C ASN A 133 3.01 6.97 -9.07
N GLN A 134 2.27 7.76 -9.85
CA GLN A 134 0.83 7.91 -9.70
C GLN A 134 0.11 6.59 -9.96
N ALA A 135 0.50 5.81 -10.97
CA ALA A 135 -0.09 4.50 -11.23
C ALA A 135 0.04 3.53 -10.05
N VAL A 136 1.19 3.52 -9.36
CA VAL A 136 1.37 2.73 -8.13
C VAL A 136 0.39 3.20 -7.05
N LEU A 137 0.29 4.50 -6.80
CA LEU A 137 -0.66 5.06 -5.82
C LEU A 137 -2.11 4.70 -6.15
N TRP A 138 -2.53 4.83 -7.41
CA TRP A 138 -3.89 4.50 -7.84
C TRP A 138 -4.21 3.03 -7.61
N LYS A 139 -3.31 2.14 -8.03
CA LYS A 139 -3.47 0.71 -7.80
C LYS A 139 -3.54 0.38 -6.30
N THR A 140 -2.70 1.02 -5.48
CA THR A 140 -2.70 0.82 -4.03
C THR A 140 -4.01 1.30 -3.40
N LEU A 141 -4.56 2.44 -3.86
CA LEU A 141 -5.85 2.95 -3.42
C LEU A 141 -7.00 2.02 -3.81
N ASP A 142 -7.02 1.53 -5.05
CA ASP A 142 -8.04 0.59 -5.53
C ASP A 142 -8.05 -0.71 -4.71
N LEU A 143 -6.87 -1.27 -4.43
CA LEU A 143 -6.74 -2.44 -3.56
C LEU A 143 -7.20 -2.15 -2.14
N ALA A 144 -6.85 -1.01 -1.55
CA ALA A 144 -7.32 -0.64 -0.21
C ALA A 144 -8.85 -0.49 -0.16
N MET A 145 -9.48 0.04 -1.22
CA MET A 145 -10.93 0.13 -1.32
C MET A 145 -11.56 -1.27 -1.43
N GLN A 146 -10.95 -2.15 -2.22
CA GLN A 146 -11.39 -3.54 -2.33
C GLN A 146 -11.31 -4.27 -0.98
N VAL A 147 -10.19 -4.15 -0.26
CA VAL A 147 -10.00 -4.73 1.09
C VAL A 147 -11.11 -4.25 2.02
N SER A 148 -11.33 -2.93 2.12
CA SER A 148 -12.38 -2.38 2.98
C SER A 148 -13.78 -2.87 2.58
N SER A 149 -14.05 -2.98 1.28
CA SER A 149 -15.34 -3.48 0.78
C SER A 149 -15.57 -4.95 1.12
N VAL A 150 -14.55 -5.81 0.95
CA VAL A 150 -14.68 -7.25 1.23
C VAL A 150 -14.72 -7.51 2.73
N MET A 151 -13.99 -6.76 3.55
CA MET A 151 -14.12 -6.85 5.01
C MET A 151 -15.55 -6.58 5.46
N LYS A 152 -16.18 -5.52 4.93
CA LYS A 152 -17.59 -5.22 5.20
C LYS A 152 -18.56 -6.29 4.68
N SER A 153 -18.24 -6.97 3.57
CA SER A 153 -19.10 -8.05 3.09
C SER A 153 -19.06 -9.28 3.99
N LEU A 154 -17.98 -9.45 4.76
CA LEU A 154 -17.79 -10.51 5.75
C LEU A 154 -18.43 -10.22 7.12
N ASP A 155 -19.02 -9.04 7.33
CA ASP A 155 -19.72 -8.68 8.57
C ASP A 155 -20.80 -9.72 8.92
N GLY A 156 -20.84 -10.12 10.19
CA GLY A 156 -21.77 -11.16 10.67
C GLY A 156 -21.34 -12.60 10.35
N THR A 157 -20.17 -12.81 9.76
CA THR A 157 -19.49 -14.11 9.73
C THR A 157 -18.55 -14.25 10.93
N GLY A 158 -18.19 -15.50 11.28
CA GLY A 158 -17.22 -15.74 12.36
C GLY A 158 -15.84 -15.12 12.12
N LEU A 159 -15.45 -14.92 10.85
CA LEU A 159 -14.23 -14.18 10.50
C LEU A 159 -14.43 -12.66 10.59
N GLY A 160 -15.55 -12.13 10.10
CA GLY A 160 -15.87 -10.70 10.20
C GLY A 160 -15.92 -10.21 11.64
N ASP A 161 -16.59 -10.95 12.52
CA ASP A 161 -16.65 -10.64 13.95
C ASP A 161 -15.26 -10.65 14.60
N ALA A 162 -14.39 -11.58 14.17
CA ALA A 162 -13.01 -11.65 14.64
C ALA A 162 -12.17 -10.47 14.12
N LEU A 163 -12.32 -10.09 12.86
CA LEU A 163 -11.66 -8.91 12.27
C LEU A 163 -12.07 -7.62 12.99
N ALA A 164 -13.36 -7.47 13.30
CA ALA A 164 -13.87 -6.35 14.07
C ALA A 164 -13.25 -6.30 15.49
N SER A 165 -13.08 -7.46 16.14
CA SER A 165 -12.46 -7.55 17.46
C SER A 165 -10.98 -7.13 17.47
N GLU A 166 -10.27 -7.35 16.35
CA GLU A 166 -8.88 -6.92 16.13
C GLU A 166 -8.78 -5.46 15.63
N LYS A 167 -9.90 -4.73 15.57
CA LYS A 167 -10.00 -3.35 15.03
C LYS A 167 -9.52 -3.23 13.58
N ALA A 168 -9.61 -4.30 12.81
CA ALA A 168 -9.17 -4.32 11.43
C ALA A 168 -9.89 -3.25 10.58
N ASP A 169 -11.18 -3.01 10.83
CA ASP A 169 -11.97 -1.99 10.11
C ASP A 169 -11.40 -0.58 10.29
N ALA A 170 -11.11 -0.20 11.54
CA ALA A 170 -10.55 1.11 11.84
C ALA A 170 -9.17 1.30 11.20
N THR A 171 -8.34 0.25 11.20
CA THR A 171 -7.03 0.26 10.54
C THR A 171 -7.17 0.40 9.02
N SER A 172 -8.09 -0.36 8.41
CA SER A 172 -8.39 -0.30 6.98
C SER A 172 -8.89 1.10 6.55
N GLU A 173 -9.77 1.71 7.34
CA GLU A 173 -10.23 3.08 7.11
C GLU A 173 -9.10 4.10 7.26
N SER A 174 -8.19 3.91 8.22
CA SER A 174 -7.02 4.78 8.36
C SER A 174 -6.07 4.67 7.17
N VAL A 175 -5.81 3.46 6.66
CA VAL A 175 -5.00 3.24 5.44
C VAL A 175 -5.62 4.00 4.26
N LEU A 176 -6.94 3.86 4.05
CA LEU A 176 -7.67 4.58 3.01
C LEU A 176 -7.59 6.09 3.16
N ALA A 177 -7.72 6.61 4.38
CA ALA A 177 -7.63 8.03 4.66
C ALA A 177 -6.25 8.58 4.33
N THR A 178 -5.17 7.88 4.72
CA THR A 178 -3.81 8.31 4.42
C THR A 178 -3.53 8.25 2.91
N LEU A 179 -3.92 7.18 2.21
CA LEU A 179 -3.76 7.08 0.75
C LEU A 179 -4.51 8.19 0.00
N ARG A 180 -5.74 8.53 0.42
CA ARG A 180 -6.49 9.67 -0.12
C ARG A 180 -5.80 11.00 0.17
N ASP A 181 -5.12 11.13 1.30
CA ASP A 181 -4.37 12.33 1.59
C ASP A 181 -3.11 12.45 0.72
N ILE A 182 -2.40 11.33 0.46
CA ILE A 182 -1.30 11.28 -0.51
C ILE A 182 -1.83 11.68 -1.88
N GLN A 183 -2.96 11.11 -2.31
CA GLN A 183 -3.63 11.48 -3.56
C GLN A 183 -3.89 12.99 -3.65
N ARG A 184 -4.50 13.60 -2.62
CA ARG A 184 -4.80 15.05 -2.63
C ARG A 184 -3.55 15.92 -2.74
N LYS A 185 -2.44 15.48 -2.13
CA LYS A 185 -1.15 16.19 -2.17
C LYS A 185 -0.39 16.02 -3.50
N THR A 186 -0.67 14.94 -4.24
CA THR A 186 0.08 14.55 -5.44
C THR A 186 -0.68 14.71 -6.74
N ALA A 187 -2.02 14.74 -6.68
CA ALA A 187 -2.85 15.03 -7.83
C ALA A 187 -2.44 16.39 -8.41
N PRO A 188 -2.30 16.52 -9.75
CA PRO A 188 -2.15 17.82 -10.36
C PRO A 188 -3.34 18.66 -9.92
N ARG A 189 -3.10 19.80 -9.27
CA ARG A 189 -4.17 20.79 -9.07
C ARG A 189 -4.77 21.04 -10.45
N ALA A 190 -6.04 20.68 -10.63
CA ALA A 190 -6.76 21.00 -11.84
C ALA A 190 -6.74 22.53 -11.99
N ARG A 191 -5.93 22.99 -12.96
CA ARG A 191 -5.86 24.34 -13.51
C ARG A 191 -5.63 25.48 -12.51
N ASP A 192 -4.51 26.17 -12.71
CA ASP A 192 -4.47 27.61 -12.64
C ASP A 192 -5.72 28.17 -13.33
N SER A 193 -6.72 28.56 -12.54
CA SER A 193 -7.81 29.44 -12.97
C SER A 193 -7.30 30.89 -12.99
N ALA A 194 -6.13 31.07 -13.61
CA ALA A 194 -5.65 32.33 -14.15
C ALA A 194 -5.77 32.24 -15.68
N ALA A 195 -6.96 31.86 -16.15
CA ALA A 195 -7.47 32.50 -17.34
C ALA A 195 -7.82 33.92 -16.86
N ASP A 196 -6.86 34.83 -17.03
CA ASP A 196 -7.13 36.26 -16.89
C ASP A 196 -8.37 36.59 -17.73
N PRO A 197 -9.38 37.24 -17.16
CA PRO A 197 -10.57 37.60 -17.90
C PRO A 197 -10.19 38.63 -18.95
N MET A 198 -10.45 38.29 -20.21
CA MET A 198 -10.63 39.19 -21.36
C MET A 198 -9.92 40.55 -21.26
N GLU A 199 -8.76 40.67 -21.92
CA GLU A 199 -8.40 41.97 -22.50
C GLU A 199 -9.41 42.24 -23.64
N ASP A 200 -10.46 42.97 -23.30
CA ASP A 200 -11.39 43.57 -24.24
C ASP A 200 -10.64 44.66 -25.02
N VAL A 201 -9.96 44.26 -26.11
CA VAL A 201 -9.34 45.19 -27.07
C VAL A 201 -10.44 45.76 -27.97
N SER A 202 -11.42 46.41 -27.36
CA SER A 202 -12.50 47.14 -28.03
C SER A 202 -12.52 48.60 -27.58
N ASN A 203 -11.37 49.24 -27.38
CA ASN A 203 -11.33 50.70 -27.27
C ASN A 203 -9.94 51.31 -27.53
N ARG A 204 -9.61 51.53 -28.80
CA ARG A 204 -8.83 52.72 -29.18
C ARG A 204 -9.41 53.30 -30.46
N SER A 205 -10.39 54.15 -30.21
CA SER A 205 -10.82 55.24 -31.07
C SER A 205 -9.68 55.81 -31.91
N GLY A 206 -9.92 55.87 -33.22
CA GLY A 206 -9.35 56.91 -34.05
C GLY A 206 -9.84 58.29 -33.59
N GLY A 207 -8.97 59.29 -33.69
CA GLY A 207 -9.36 60.69 -33.54
C GLY A 207 -8.20 61.62 -33.23
N ALA A 208 -7.83 62.41 -34.26
CA ALA A 208 -7.05 63.66 -34.25
C ALA A 208 -5.54 63.54 -33.91
N GLY A 209 -4.58 64.10 -34.66
CA GLY A 209 -4.59 65.20 -35.64
C GLY A 209 -3.45 66.17 -35.29
N SER A 210 -2.80 66.78 -36.31
CA SER A 210 -1.69 67.79 -36.27
C SER A 210 -0.33 67.27 -35.74
N ASP A 211 0.81 67.39 -36.43
CA ASP A 211 1.29 68.40 -37.40
C ASP A 211 1.85 67.82 -38.71
#